data_AF-A0A6P0ND07-F1
#
_entry.id   AF-A0A6P0ND07-F1
#
_cell.length_a   1.000
_cell.length_b   1.000
_cell.length_c   1.000
_cell.angle_alpha   90.00
_cell.angle_beta   90.00
_cell.angle_gamma   90.00
#
_symmetry.space_group_name_H-M   'P 1'
#
loop_
_entity.id
_entity.type
_entity.pdbx_description
1 polymer ?
#
loop_
_entity_poly.entity_id
_entity_poly.type
_entity_poly.pdbx_seq_one_letter_code
_entity_poly.pdbx_strand_id
1 'polypeptide(L)' 'MQGVEDSVIKGGKKLFSIGRCVLVEMSFVPLYKEQPLFEEVHDCLVELGYRFAGIKNQINSIKSGQPLFCHCLYVR' A
#
# COMPACT_ATOMS: atom_id res chain seq x y z
N MET A 1 -18.65 8.43 2.74
CA MET A 1 -19.17 8.13 4.09
C MET A 1 -17.99 8.36 5.02
N GLN A 2 -18.05 9.41 5.83
CA GLN A 2 -16.99 9.81 6.76
C GLN A 2 -16.85 8.75 7.86
N GLY A 3 -15.72 8.04 7.90
CA GLY A 3 -15.45 7.06 8.97
C GLY A 3 -14.66 5.80 8.57
N VAL A 4 -14.52 5.52 7.27
CA VAL A 4 -13.74 4.36 6.79
C VAL A 4 -12.27 4.72 6.53
N GLU A 5 -12.01 5.97 6.13
CA GLU A 5 -10.66 6.52 5.92
C GLU A 5 -9.81 6.46 7.20
N ASP A 6 -10.43 6.71 8.34
CA ASP A 6 -9.73 6.81 9.61
C ASP A 6 -9.35 5.43 10.17
N SER A 7 -10.13 4.38 9.88
CA SER A 7 -9.87 3.03 10.40
C SER A 7 -8.85 2.24 9.56
N VAL A 8 -8.78 2.46 8.25
CA VAL A 8 -7.79 1.79 7.38
C VAL A 8 -6.39 2.37 7.62
N ILE A 9 -6.28 3.71 7.73
CA ILE A 9 -5.01 4.39 7.98
C ILE A 9 -4.55 4.19 9.44
N LYS A 10 -5.45 4.25 10.43
CA LYS A 10 -5.09 3.98 11.85
C LYS A 10 -4.88 2.49 12.13
N GLY A 11 -5.59 1.60 11.45
CA GLY A 11 -5.41 0.15 11.52
C GLY A 11 -4.03 -0.29 10.99
N GLY A 12 -3.61 0.28 9.85
CA GLY A 12 -2.27 0.06 9.28
C GLY A 12 -1.14 0.63 10.16
N LYS A 13 -1.26 1.88 10.64
CA LYS A 13 -0.23 2.52 11.48
C LYS A 13 0.11 1.73 12.75
N LYS A 14 -0.86 1.05 13.37
CA LYS A 14 -0.63 0.19 14.55
C LYS A 14 0.04 -1.15 14.20
N LEU A 15 -0.17 -1.66 13.00
CA LEU A 15 0.45 -2.90 12.50
C LEU A 15 1.91 -2.67 12.06
N PHE A 16 2.23 -1.48 11.57
CA PHE A 16 3.59 -1.12 11.11
C PHE A 16 4.56 -0.73 12.23
N SER A 17 4.13 -0.61 13.49
CA SER A 17 5.02 -0.11 14.56
C SER A 17 5.90 -1.19 15.22
N ILE A 18 5.87 -2.44 14.75
CA ILE A 18 6.50 -3.59 15.46
C ILE A 18 7.27 -4.57 14.56
N GLY A 19 7.10 -4.51 13.23
CA GLY A 19 7.75 -5.45 12.30
C GLY A 19 9.10 -4.94 11.75
N ARG A 20 10.07 -5.83 11.53
CA ARG A 20 11.25 -5.51 10.69
C ARG A 20 10.94 -5.51 9.19
N CYS A 21 9.81 -6.11 8.82
CA CYS A 21 9.39 -6.33 7.46
C CYS A 21 7.88 -6.14 7.34
N VAL A 22 7.45 -5.58 6.22
CA VAL A 22 6.05 -5.30 5.89
C VAL A 22 5.80 -5.78 4.46
N LEU A 23 4.73 -6.56 4.28
CA LEU A 23 4.20 -6.88 2.96
C LEU A 23 2.80 -6.28 2.86
N VAL A 24 2.59 -5.36 1.93
CA VAL A 24 1.33 -4.61 1.79
C VAL A 24 0.85 -4.65 0.35
N GLU A 25 -0.42 -4.96 0.13
CA GLU A 25 -1.04 -4.81 -1.19
C GLU A 25 -1.37 -3.34 -1.43
N MET A 26 -0.89 -2.79 -2.54
CA MET A 26 -1.08 -1.38 -2.89
C MET A 26 -1.55 -1.28 -4.33
N SER A 27 -2.50 -0.37 -4.58
CA SER A 27 -3.10 -0.16 -5.89
C SER A 27 -2.46 1.02 -6.62
N PHE A 28 -2.25 0.90 -7.92
CA PHE A 28 -1.78 1.99 -8.79
C PHE A 28 -2.94 2.75 -9.46
N VAL A 29 -4.15 2.22 -9.38
CA VAL A 29 -5.38 2.84 -9.91
C VAL A 29 -6.50 2.71 -8.88
N PRO A 30 -7.49 3.62 -8.88
CA PRO A 30 -8.64 3.51 -7.98
C PRO A 30 -9.52 2.32 -8.40
N LEU A 31 -9.60 1.29 -7.55
CA LEU A 31 -10.49 0.14 -7.70
C LEU A 31 -11.75 0.28 -6.83
N TYR A 32 -11.64 1.01 -5.73
CA TYR A 32 -12.69 1.37 -4.79
C TYR A 32 -12.71 2.88 -4.57
N LYS A 33 -13.83 3.40 -4.08
CA LYS A 33 -13.98 4.84 -3.76
C LYS A 33 -13.12 5.19 -2.55
N GLU A 34 -12.42 6.33 -2.62
CA GLU A 34 -11.62 6.89 -1.50
C GLU A 34 -10.47 5.99 -1.03
N GLN A 35 -10.02 5.03 -1.85
CA GLN A 35 -8.87 4.19 -1.51
C GLN A 35 -7.54 4.95 -1.68
N PRO A 36 -6.55 4.74 -0.81
CA PRO A 36 -5.21 5.26 -1.03
C PRO A 36 -4.52 4.50 -2.18
N LEU A 37 -3.75 5.22 -2.98
CA LEU A 37 -2.91 4.65 -4.03
C LEU A 37 -1.50 4.37 -3.53
N PHE A 38 -0.70 3.74 -4.40
CA PHE A 38 0.67 3.33 -4.15
C PHE A 38 1.50 4.45 -3.53
N GLU A 39 1.41 5.66 -4.09
CA GLU A 39 2.19 6.83 -3.69
C GLU A 39 1.89 7.23 -2.24
N GLU A 40 0.61 7.29 -1.88
CA GLU A 40 0.18 7.69 -0.53
C GLU A 40 0.63 6.68 0.54
N VAL A 41 0.54 5.38 0.23
CA VAL A 41 0.98 4.32 1.16
C VAL A 41 2.51 4.24 1.20
N HIS A 42 3.19 4.44 0.06
CA HIS A 42 4.65 4.49 -0.03
C HIS A 42 5.22 5.60 0.85
N ASP A 43 4.73 6.82 0.69
CA ASP A 43 5.18 7.98 1.46
C ASP A 43 4.98 7.75 2.96
N CYS A 44 3.82 7.22 3.36
CA CYS A 44 3.56 6.85 4.75
C CYS A 44 4.59 5.83 5.30
N LEU A 45 4.98 4.82 4.52
CA LEU A 45 5.94 3.80 4.96
C LEU A 45 7.38 4.34 5.02
N VAL A 46 7.75 5.19 4.07
CA VAL A 46 9.04 5.88 4.05
C VAL A 46 9.17 6.83 5.25
N GLU A 47 8.13 7.59 5.58
CA GLU A 47 8.09 8.46 6.77
C GLU A 47 8.23 7.67 8.08
N LEU A 48 7.76 6.42 8.11
CA LEU A 48 7.91 5.51 9.25
C LEU A 48 9.31 4.85 9.33
N GLY A 49 10.19 5.14 8.37
CA GLY A 49 11.57 4.66 8.32
C GLY A 49 11.74 3.31 7.62
N TYR A 50 10.73 2.83 6.90
CA TYR A 50 10.88 1.64 6.05
C TYR A 50 11.51 1.99 4.71
N ARG A 51 12.23 1.04 4.13
CA ARG A 51 12.76 1.09 2.78
C ARG A 51 12.03 0.09 1.89
N PHE A 52 11.66 0.54 0.70
CA PHE A 52 11.08 -0.33 -0.30
C PHE A 52 12.10 -1.39 -0.75
N ALA A 53 11.72 -2.67 -0.65
CA ALA A 53 12.59 -3.81 -0.87
C ALA A 53 12.21 -4.65 -2.10
N GLY A 54 11.00 -4.45 -2.65
CA GLY A 54 10.61 -5.08 -3.91
C GLY A 54 9.11 -5.32 -4.05
N ILE A 55 8.76 -5.95 -5.17
CA ILE A 55 7.39 -6.26 -5.55
C ILE A 55 7.21 -7.77 -5.69
N LYS A 56 6.08 -8.26 -5.20
CA LYS A 56 5.57 -9.61 -5.44
C LYS A 56 4.17 -9.52 -6.04
N ASN A 57 3.85 -10.44 -6.94
CA ASN A 57 2.49 -10.63 -7.48
C ASN A 57 1.85 -9.31 -7.99
N GLN A 58 2.47 -8.68 -8.98
CA GLN A 58 1.85 -7.56 -9.67
C GLN A 58 0.74 -8.08 -10.60
N ILE A 59 -0.44 -7.49 -10.48
CA ILE A 59 -1.56 -7.73 -11.39
C ILE A 59 -1.67 -6.55 -12.35
N ASN A 60 -1.73 -6.87 -13.63
CA ASN A 60 -1.89 -5.89 -14.71
C ASN A 60 -3.27 -6.01 -15.34
N SER A 61 -3.78 -4.89 -15.85
CA SER A 61 -4.95 -4.86 -16.72
C SER A 61 -4.69 -5.70 -17.97
N ILE A 62 -5.56 -6.67 -18.25
CA ILE A 62 -5.46 -7.50 -19.47
C ILE A 62 -5.63 -6.65 -20.73
N LYS A 63 -6.38 -5.54 -20.65
CA LYS A 63 -6.69 -4.69 -21.80
C LYS A 63 -5.58 -3.69 -22.13
N SER A 64 -4.98 -3.08 -21.11
CA SER A 64 -4.03 -1.97 -21.29
C SER A 64 -2.60 -2.31 -20.87
N GLY A 65 -2.37 -3.43 -20.19
CA GLY A 65 -1.09 -3.77 -19.57
C GLY A 65 -0.74 -2.92 -18.35
N GLN A 66 -1.57 -1.93 -17.99
CA GLN A 66 -1.31 -1.04 -16.85
C GLN A 66 -1.30 -1.83 -15.53
N PRO A 67 -0.34 -1.58 -14.61
CA PRO A 67 -0.39 -2.11 -13.26
C PRO A 67 -1.68 -1.71 -12.54
N LEU A 68 -2.37 -2.66 -11.93
CA LEU A 68 -3.58 -2.41 -11.13
C LEU A 68 -3.22 -2.35 -9.65
N PHE A 69 -2.57 -3.41 -9.16
CA PHE A 69 -2.09 -3.49 -7.78
C PHE A 69 -0.95 -4.51 -7.69
N CYS A 70 -0.19 -4.44 -6.60
CA CYS A 70 0.86 -5.40 -6.30
C CYS A 70 1.11 -5.52 -4.81
N HIS A 71 1.81 -6.58 -4.40
CA HIS A 71 2.28 -6.74 -3.02
C HIS A 71 3.68 -6.15 -2.91
N CYS A 72 3.81 -5.08 -2.14
CA CYS A 72 5.06 -4.37 -1.92
C CYS A 72 5.71 -4.79 -0.61
N LEU A 73 6.98 -5.18 -0.71
CA LEU A 73 7.82 -5.54 0.42
C LEU A 73 8.58 -4.31 0.90
N TYR A 74 8.59 -4.09 2.20
CA TYR A 74 9.32 -3.05 2.88
C TYR A 74 10.11 -3.63 4.05
N VAL A 75 11.32 -3.12 4.29
CA VAL A 75 12.21 -3.53 5.39
C VAL A 75 12.73 -2.32 6.14
N ARG A 76 13.02 -2.48 7.44
CA ARG A 76 13.60 -1.43 8.28
C ARG A 76 15.08 -1.70 8.53
#